data_AF-A0A2N2JQG6-F1
#
_entry.id   AF-A0A2N2JQG6-F1
#
_cell.length_a   1.000
_cell.length_b   1.000
_cell.length_c   1.000
_cell.angle_alpha   90.00
_cell.angle_beta   90.00
_cell.angle_gamma   90.00
#
_symmetry.space_group_name_H-M   'P 1'
#
loop_
_entity.id
_entity.type
_entity.pdbx_description
1 polymer ?
#
loop_
_entity_poly.entity_id
_entity_poly.type
_entity_poly.pdbx_seq_one_letter_code
_entity_poly.pdbx_strand_id
1 'polypeptide(L)'
;MTHDSNDRGGRTAWIVVGSALFIGTALAVFVVFPNMKESAISIGAEMARIDAQGASMTAEECVEHAIDWFERCDVMPSMCLQEVPTAVARCLHARDRTEECAPYVDPALSARWTFEKCKGRGIDRGSDRSLTKSCTGAWRALDQYCKTGQKGVFWGVR
;
A
#
# COMPACT_ATOMS: atom_id res chain seq x y z
N MET A 1 -40.18 49.91 12.32
CA MET A 1 -38.71 49.80 12.44
C MET A 1 -38.47 48.86 13.61
N THR A 2 -37.92 47.65 13.53
CA THR A 2 -36.98 47.01 12.59
C THR A 2 -37.06 45.50 12.86
N HIS A 3 -37.36 44.67 11.86
CA HIS A 3 -37.22 43.20 11.96
C HIS A 3 -37.01 42.59 10.57
N ASP A 4 -35.98 43.04 9.85
CA ASP A 4 -35.68 42.53 8.49
C ASP A 4 -34.17 42.50 8.19
N SER A 5 -33.35 42.26 9.21
CA SER A 5 -31.90 42.09 9.09
C SER A 5 -31.42 40.69 9.44
N ASN A 6 -32.25 39.84 10.07
CA ASN A 6 -31.82 38.52 10.53
C ASN A 6 -31.98 37.40 9.47
N ASP A 7 -32.89 37.54 8.50
CA ASP A 7 -33.16 36.49 7.50
C ASP A 7 -32.16 36.45 6.33
N ARG A 8 -31.49 37.57 6.02
CA ARG A 8 -30.51 37.62 4.91
C ARG A 8 -29.19 36.92 5.24
N GLY A 9 -28.79 36.90 6.52
CA GLY A 9 -27.57 36.21 6.97
C GLY A 9 -27.73 34.69 6.95
N GLY A 10 -28.88 34.18 7.40
CA GLY A 10 -29.16 32.73 7.41
C GLY A 10 -29.30 32.15 6.01
N ARG A 11 -30.02 32.83 5.11
CA ARG A 11 -30.29 32.30 3.75
C ARG A 11 -29.05 32.30 2.87
N THR A 12 -28.20 33.33 2.98
CA THR A 12 -26.91 33.36 2.24
C THR A 12 -25.92 32.34 2.80
N ALA A 13 -25.87 32.14 4.12
CA ALA A 13 -25.05 31.09 4.74
C ALA A 13 -25.46 29.68 4.27
N TRP A 14 -26.76 29.37 4.21
CA TRP A 14 -27.24 28.07 3.70
C TRP A 14 -26.93 27.83 2.22
N ILE A 15 -26.96 28.88 1.39
CA ILE A 15 -26.58 28.78 -0.03
C ILE A 15 -25.09 28.46 -0.17
N VAL A 16 -24.23 29.11 0.63
CA VAL A 16 -22.77 28.86 0.61
C VAL A 16 -22.42 27.47 1.15
N VAL A 17 -23.07 27.04 2.24
CA VAL A 17 -22.88 25.69 2.77
C VAL A 17 -23.36 24.63 1.78
N GLY A 18 -24.54 24.83 1.18
CA GLY A 18 -25.09 23.93 0.17
C GLY A 18 -24.23 23.84 -1.09
N SER A 19 -23.71 24.97 -1.58
CA SER A 19 -22.82 24.99 -2.75
C SER A 19 -21.47 24.34 -2.46
N ALA A 20 -20.87 24.56 -1.28
CA ALA A 20 -19.64 23.91 -0.87
C ALA A 20 -19.82 22.38 -0.77
N LEU A 21 -20.94 21.92 -0.19
CA LEU A 21 -21.28 20.49 -0.11
C LEU A 21 -21.47 19.88 -1.50
N PHE A 22 -22.16 20.58 -2.40
CA PHE A 22 -22.38 20.12 -3.77
C PHE A 22 -21.07 20.03 -4.55
N ILE A 23 -20.21 21.05 -4.47
CA ILE A 23 -18.90 21.06 -5.12
C ILE A 23 -18.03 19.93 -4.57
N GLY A 24 -17.98 19.75 -3.24
CA GLY A 24 -17.24 18.65 -2.62
C GLY A 24 -17.74 17.28 -3.07
N THR A 25 -19.06 17.09 -3.15
CA THR A 25 -19.67 15.84 -3.63
C THR A 25 -19.38 15.61 -5.11
N ALA A 26 -19.46 16.65 -5.94
CA ALA A 26 -19.14 16.56 -7.36
C ALA A 26 -17.67 16.20 -7.58
N LEU A 27 -16.74 16.84 -6.87
CA LEU A 27 -15.32 16.49 -6.95
C LEU A 27 -15.06 15.04 -6.52
N ALA A 28 -15.72 14.58 -5.47
CA ALA A 28 -15.62 13.18 -5.06
C ALA A 28 -16.09 12.24 -6.18
N VAL A 29 -17.32 12.43 -6.70
CA VAL A 29 -17.95 11.55 -7.68
C VAL A 29 -17.26 11.57 -9.05
N PHE A 30 -16.87 12.74 -9.55
CA PHE A 30 -16.37 12.88 -10.91
C PHE A 30 -14.85 12.79 -11.03
N VAL A 31 -14.10 13.08 -9.96
CA VAL A 31 -12.63 13.08 -10.01
C VAL A 31 -12.05 11.96 -9.15
N VAL A 32 -12.41 11.91 -7.88
CA VAL A 32 -11.76 10.97 -6.95
C VAL A 32 -12.17 9.53 -7.24
N PHE A 33 -13.47 9.24 -7.35
CA PHE A 33 -13.96 7.87 -7.55
C PHE A 33 -13.49 7.22 -8.86
N PRO A 34 -13.51 7.91 -10.03
CA PRO A 34 -13.03 7.31 -11.28
C PRO A 34 -11.53 6.99 -11.23
N ASN A 35 -10.71 7.92 -10.74
CA ASN A 35 -9.26 7.71 -10.59
C ASN A 35 -8.94 6.53 -9.65
N MET A 36 -9.69 6.40 -8.55
CA MET A 36 -9.53 5.27 -7.63
C MET A 36 -9.90 3.93 -8.27
N LYS A 37 -10.96 3.87 -9.09
CA LYS A 37 -11.37 2.63 -9.78
C LYS A 37 -10.32 2.17 -10.78
N GLU A 38 -9.81 3.08 -11.59
CA GLU A 38 -8.77 2.79 -12.58
C GLU A 38 -7.49 2.31 -11.89
N SER A 39 -7.10 2.98 -10.79
CA SER A 39 -5.96 2.57 -9.96
C SER A 39 -6.13 1.16 -9.38
N ALA A 40 -7.32 0.84 -8.84
CA ALA A 40 -7.60 -0.48 -8.27
C ALA A 40 -7.55 -1.60 -9.33
N ILE A 41 -8.02 -1.34 -10.55
CA ILE A 41 -7.96 -2.30 -11.66
C ILE A 41 -6.50 -2.55 -12.07
N SER A 42 -5.70 -1.48 -12.22
CA SER A 42 -4.28 -1.58 -12.57
C SER A 42 -3.49 -2.38 -11.52
N ILE A 43 -3.67 -2.04 -10.24
CA ILE A 43 -3.05 -2.78 -9.12
C ILE A 43 -3.48 -4.25 -9.14
N GLY A 44 -4.77 -4.54 -9.30
CA GLY A 44 -5.27 -5.92 -9.32
C GLY A 44 -4.70 -6.76 -10.47
N ALA A 45 -4.50 -6.16 -11.65
CA ALA A 45 -3.87 -6.82 -12.78
C ALA A 45 -2.40 -7.16 -12.51
N GLU A 46 -1.65 -6.25 -11.89
CA GLU A 46 -0.26 -6.53 -11.49
C GLU A 46 -0.19 -7.59 -10.39
N MET A 47 -1.08 -7.56 -9.39
CA MET A 47 -1.13 -8.61 -8.37
C MET A 47 -1.38 -10.00 -8.99
N ALA A 48 -2.24 -10.10 -10.00
CA ALA A 48 -2.46 -11.37 -10.70
C ALA A 48 -1.20 -11.86 -11.45
N ARG A 49 -0.36 -10.96 -11.97
CA ARG A 49 0.91 -11.32 -12.60
C ARG A 49 1.93 -11.79 -11.55
N ILE A 50 2.02 -11.09 -10.43
CA ILE A 50 2.90 -11.45 -9.31
C ILE A 50 2.54 -12.86 -8.80
N ASP A 51 1.26 -13.18 -8.65
CA ASP A 51 0.80 -14.52 -8.27
C ASP A 51 1.26 -15.59 -9.27
N ALA A 52 1.09 -15.33 -10.57
CA ALA A 52 1.44 -16.27 -11.61
C ALA A 52 2.96 -16.55 -11.65
N GLN A 53 3.77 -15.54 -11.37
CA GLN A 53 5.23 -15.65 -11.37
C GLN A 53 5.79 -16.21 -10.06
N GLY A 54 5.05 -16.08 -8.95
CA GLY A 54 5.52 -16.44 -7.61
C GLY A 54 6.02 -17.88 -7.51
N ALA A 55 5.42 -18.83 -8.24
CA ALA A 55 5.86 -20.23 -8.23
C ALA A 55 7.31 -20.42 -8.73
N SER A 56 7.78 -19.54 -9.63
CA SER A 56 9.13 -19.59 -10.20
C SER A 56 10.17 -18.76 -9.45
N MET A 57 9.74 -17.89 -8.54
CA MET A 57 10.61 -17.00 -7.77
C MET A 57 10.98 -17.60 -6.41
N THR A 58 12.10 -17.19 -5.85
CA THR A 58 12.48 -17.36 -4.44
C THR A 58 11.77 -16.33 -3.55
N ALA A 59 11.80 -16.53 -2.23
CA ALA A 59 11.18 -15.65 -1.26
C ALA A 59 11.80 -14.24 -1.27
N GLU A 60 13.11 -14.14 -1.47
CA GLU A 60 13.79 -12.85 -1.62
C GLU A 60 13.44 -12.21 -2.98
N GLU A 61 13.38 -12.97 -4.07
CA GLU A 61 12.93 -12.44 -5.37
C GLU A 61 11.49 -11.92 -5.32
N CYS A 62 10.59 -12.56 -4.56
CA CYS A 62 9.24 -12.04 -4.30
C CYS A 62 9.26 -10.65 -3.63
N VAL A 63 10.18 -10.45 -2.67
CA VAL A 63 10.35 -9.16 -2.00
C VAL A 63 10.90 -8.11 -2.96
N GLU A 64 11.98 -8.43 -3.67
CA GLU A 64 12.61 -7.53 -4.63
C GLU A 64 11.63 -7.14 -5.75
N HIS A 65 10.86 -8.10 -6.26
CA HIS A 65 9.86 -7.85 -7.29
C HIS A 65 8.73 -6.92 -6.82
N ALA A 66 8.31 -7.02 -5.55
CA ALA A 66 7.32 -6.11 -4.98
C ALA A 66 7.86 -4.68 -4.80
N ILE A 67 9.15 -4.53 -4.45
CA ILE A 67 9.81 -3.21 -4.35
C ILE A 67 9.96 -2.59 -5.74
N ASP A 68 10.40 -3.37 -6.73
CA ASP A 68 10.49 -2.98 -8.14
C ASP A 68 9.14 -2.52 -8.70
N TRP A 69 8.08 -3.24 -8.36
CA TRP A 69 6.72 -2.86 -8.72
C TRP A 69 6.32 -1.53 -8.09
N PHE A 70 6.61 -1.32 -6.81
CA PHE A 70 6.34 -0.05 -6.12
C PHE A 70 7.05 1.14 -6.79
N GLU A 71 8.32 0.98 -7.18
CA GLU A 71 9.10 2.03 -7.85
C GLU A 71 8.49 2.46 -9.19
N ARG A 72 7.80 1.54 -9.88
CA ARG A 72 7.12 1.80 -11.16
C ARG A 72 5.63 2.12 -11.02
N CYS A 73 5.10 2.11 -9.80
CA CYS A 73 3.69 2.33 -9.56
C CYS A 73 3.32 3.79 -9.87
N ASP A 74 2.61 4.00 -10.97
CA ASP A 74 2.25 5.32 -11.51
C ASP A 74 0.91 5.85 -11.00
N VAL A 75 0.20 5.05 -10.18
CA VAL A 75 -1.05 5.43 -9.52
C VAL A 75 -0.77 6.17 -8.20
N MET A 76 -1.79 6.32 -7.36
CA MET A 76 -1.65 7.03 -6.08
C MET A 76 -0.60 6.33 -5.16
N PRO A 77 0.52 6.99 -4.80
CA PRO A 77 1.62 6.33 -4.08
C PRO A 77 1.24 5.72 -2.73
N SER A 78 0.23 6.29 -2.06
CA SER A 78 -0.29 5.74 -0.81
C SER A 78 -1.00 4.40 -0.98
N MET A 79 -1.69 4.18 -2.11
CA MET A 79 -2.30 2.88 -2.42
C MET A 79 -1.23 1.86 -2.75
N CYS A 80 -0.27 2.22 -3.61
CA CYS A 80 0.86 1.34 -3.94
C CYS A 80 1.58 0.88 -2.66
N LEU A 81 1.89 1.82 -1.76
CA LEU A 81 2.60 1.53 -0.52
C LEU A 81 1.86 0.54 0.38
N GLN A 82 0.53 0.63 0.45
CA GLN A 82 -0.30 -0.26 1.27
C GLN A 82 -0.37 -1.68 0.72
N GLU A 83 -0.21 -1.83 -0.60
CA GLU A 83 -0.33 -3.12 -1.28
C GLU A 83 0.99 -3.88 -1.40
N VAL A 84 2.13 -3.24 -1.14
CA VAL A 84 3.44 -3.91 -1.17
C VAL A 84 3.49 -5.17 -0.28
N PRO A 85 3.03 -5.15 0.99
CA PRO A 85 2.98 -6.36 1.82
C PRO A 85 2.07 -7.44 1.24
N THR A 86 0.95 -7.05 0.64
CA THR A 86 0.01 -7.96 -0.04
C THR A 86 0.69 -8.63 -1.23
N ALA A 87 1.39 -7.86 -2.06
CA ALA A 87 2.12 -8.35 -3.22
C ALA A 87 3.14 -9.42 -2.84
N VAL A 88 3.95 -9.14 -1.81
CA VAL A 88 4.93 -10.10 -1.28
C VAL A 88 4.22 -11.37 -0.80
N ALA A 89 3.20 -11.23 0.03
CA ALA A 89 2.52 -12.39 0.61
C ALA A 89 1.87 -13.29 -0.45
N ARG A 90 1.22 -12.71 -1.46
CA ARG A 90 0.63 -13.50 -2.55
C ARG A 90 1.69 -14.23 -3.37
N CYS A 91 2.81 -13.57 -3.68
CA CYS A 91 3.96 -14.22 -4.32
C CYS A 91 4.50 -15.40 -3.51
N LEU A 92 4.63 -15.22 -2.19
CA LEU A 92 5.11 -16.27 -1.29
C LEU A 92 4.14 -17.46 -1.22
N HIS A 93 2.83 -17.20 -1.22
CA HIS A 93 1.78 -18.23 -1.20
C HIS A 93 1.71 -19.10 -2.46
N ALA A 94 2.38 -18.72 -3.55
CA ALA A 94 2.35 -19.48 -4.79
C ALA A 94 2.97 -20.89 -4.68
N ARG A 95 3.81 -21.14 -3.66
CA ARG A 95 4.36 -22.47 -3.35
C ARG A 95 4.81 -22.58 -1.90
N ASP A 96 5.08 -23.80 -1.44
CA ASP A 96 5.67 -24.02 -0.11
C ASP A 96 7.07 -23.39 -0.02
N ARG A 97 7.32 -22.69 1.08
CA ARG A 97 8.56 -21.95 1.37
C ARG A 97 9.26 -22.44 2.64
N THR A 98 8.96 -23.66 3.11
CA THR A 98 9.45 -24.12 4.42
C THR A 98 10.97 -24.01 4.53
N GLU A 99 11.69 -24.44 3.49
CA GLU A 99 13.16 -24.39 3.45
C GLU A 99 13.69 -22.96 3.38
N GLU A 100 13.07 -22.10 2.56
CA GLU A 100 13.44 -20.68 2.42
C GLU A 100 13.13 -19.86 3.67
N CYS A 101 12.15 -20.29 4.47
CA CYS A 101 11.75 -19.63 5.69
C CYS A 101 12.65 -19.96 6.89
N ALA A 102 13.41 -21.06 6.85
CA ALA A 102 14.29 -21.48 7.94
C ALA A 102 15.18 -20.35 8.52
N PRO A 103 15.86 -19.51 7.72
CA PRO A 103 16.67 -18.42 8.26
C PRO A 103 15.86 -17.31 8.95
N TYR A 104 14.58 -17.11 8.61
CA TYR A 104 13.79 -15.98 9.11
C TYR A 104 12.97 -16.30 10.38
N VAL A 105 12.94 -17.56 10.81
CA VAL A 105 12.24 -17.99 12.03
C VAL A 105 13.04 -17.67 13.30
N ASP A 106 14.33 -17.38 13.18
CA ASP A 106 15.20 -17.10 14.33
C ASP A 106 14.77 -15.80 15.06
N PRO A 107 14.40 -15.87 16.36
CA PRO A 107 14.06 -14.70 17.16
C PRO A 107 15.23 -13.71 17.35
N ALA A 108 16.48 -14.10 17.06
CA ALA A 108 17.65 -13.22 17.09
C ALA A 108 17.68 -12.22 15.92
N LEU A 109 16.90 -12.43 14.86
CA LEU A 109 16.73 -11.45 13.77
C LEU A 109 15.99 -10.21 14.28
N SER A 110 16.78 -9.21 14.67
CA SER A 110 16.29 -7.92 15.16
C SER A 110 15.59 -7.12 14.04
N ALA A 111 14.60 -6.30 14.37
CA ALA A 111 13.90 -5.45 13.38
C ALA A 111 14.82 -4.57 12.50
N ARG A 112 16.09 -4.37 12.89
CA ARG A 112 17.11 -3.65 12.12
C ARG A 112 17.56 -4.39 10.85
N TRP A 113 17.43 -5.72 10.78
CA TRP A 113 17.89 -6.49 9.62
C TRP A 113 17.16 -6.09 8.32
N THR A 114 15.86 -5.81 8.40
CA THR A 114 15.06 -5.34 7.25
C THR A 114 15.58 -4.02 6.69
N PHE A 115 16.07 -3.14 7.56
CA PHE A 115 16.70 -1.88 7.16
C PHE A 115 18.07 -2.11 6.52
N GLU A 116 18.84 -3.10 7.00
CA GLU A 116 20.13 -3.47 6.40
C GLU A 116 19.97 -4.05 5.00
N LYS A 117 18.93 -4.87 4.75
CA LYS A 117 18.59 -5.34 3.40
C LYS A 117 18.26 -4.17 2.47
N CYS A 118 17.43 -3.22 2.89
CA CYS A 118 17.12 -2.03 2.11
C CYS A 118 18.36 -1.17 1.84
N LYS A 119 19.24 -1.01 2.84
CA LYS A 119 20.50 -0.30 2.67
C LYS A 119 21.43 -0.99 1.66
N GLY A 120 21.44 -2.33 1.64
CA GLY A 120 22.16 -3.13 0.64
C GLY A 120 21.69 -2.86 -0.80
N ARG A 121 20.41 -2.50 -0.96
CA ARG A 121 19.81 -2.06 -2.24
C ARG A 121 20.06 -0.57 -2.55
N GLY A 122 20.80 0.15 -1.71
CA GLY A 122 21.01 1.59 -1.86
C GLY A 122 19.83 2.45 -1.40
N ILE A 123 18.84 1.85 -0.71
CA ILE A 123 17.71 2.56 -0.12
C ILE A 123 18.04 2.86 1.35
N ASP A 124 18.34 4.12 1.65
CA ASP A 124 18.75 4.55 2.98
C ASP A 124 17.88 5.69 3.54
N ARG A 125 18.40 6.45 4.52
CA ARG A 125 17.67 7.56 5.16
C ARG A 125 17.55 8.81 4.29
N GLY A 126 18.40 8.93 3.26
CA GLY A 126 18.36 10.02 2.28
C GLY A 126 17.48 9.72 1.06
N SER A 127 17.08 8.47 0.87
CA SER A 127 16.14 8.05 -0.18
C SER A 127 14.72 8.59 0.07
N ASP A 128 13.86 8.49 -0.96
CA ASP A 128 12.45 8.83 -0.82
C ASP A 128 11.80 8.05 0.35
N ARG A 129 11.03 8.77 1.18
CA ARG A 129 10.44 8.20 2.40
C ARG A 129 9.47 7.07 2.09
N SER A 130 8.72 7.16 0.99
CA SER A 130 7.76 6.14 0.58
C SER A 130 8.50 4.90 0.08
N LEU A 131 9.60 5.09 -0.66
CA LEU A 131 10.49 3.99 -1.06
C LEU A 131 11.08 3.26 0.15
N THR A 132 11.65 3.98 1.12
CA THR A 132 12.19 3.36 2.35
C THR A 132 11.11 2.61 3.13
N LYS A 133 9.89 3.14 3.19
CA LYS A 133 8.74 2.46 3.81
C LYS A 133 8.32 1.21 3.04
N SER A 134 8.26 1.27 1.71
CA SER A 134 7.88 0.14 0.87
C SER A 134 8.87 -1.01 1.04
N CYS A 135 10.18 -0.73 0.97
CA CYS A 135 11.22 -1.72 1.14
C CYS A 135 11.19 -2.37 2.53
N THR A 136 11.15 -1.56 3.58
CA THR A 136 11.07 -2.11 4.94
C THR A 136 9.74 -2.82 5.21
N GLY A 137 8.66 -2.45 4.52
CA GLY A 137 7.36 -3.14 4.56
C GLY A 137 7.40 -4.49 3.87
N ALA A 138 8.03 -4.58 2.69
CA ALA A 138 8.19 -5.80 1.92
C ALA A 138 9.00 -6.86 2.69
N TRP A 139 10.17 -6.48 3.23
CA TRP A 139 10.99 -7.39 4.04
C TRP A 139 10.30 -7.81 5.34
N ARG A 140 9.52 -6.92 5.96
CA ARG A 140 8.68 -7.29 7.13
C ARG A 140 7.57 -8.26 6.77
N ALA A 141 6.99 -8.15 5.57
CA ALA A 141 5.96 -9.09 5.12
C ALA A 141 6.53 -10.51 5.01
N LEU A 142 7.74 -10.66 4.47
CA LEU A 142 8.47 -11.93 4.44
C LEU A 142 8.76 -12.46 5.85
N ASP A 143 9.31 -11.62 6.73
CA ASP A 143 9.59 -11.96 8.13
C ASP A 143 8.35 -12.53 8.84
N GLN A 144 7.22 -11.82 8.70
CA GLN A 144 5.95 -12.22 9.30
C GLN A 144 5.38 -13.49 8.66
N TYR A 145 5.47 -13.64 7.34
CA TYR A 145 5.05 -14.84 6.63
C TYR A 145 5.78 -16.09 7.16
N CYS A 146 7.10 -16.01 7.27
CA CYS A 146 7.89 -17.12 7.77
C CYS A 146 7.66 -17.41 9.26
N LYS A 147 7.58 -16.38 10.12
CA LYS A 147 7.32 -16.54 11.56
C LYS A 147 5.92 -17.07 11.88
N THR A 148 4.94 -16.83 11.01
CA THR A 148 3.56 -17.32 11.18
C THR A 148 3.31 -18.69 10.54
N GLY A 149 4.37 -19.39 10.12
CA GLY A 149 4.25 -20.71 9.49
C GLY A 149 3.53 -20.63 8.15
N GLN A 150 3.91 -19.65 7.31
CA GLN A 150 3.39 -19.46 5.96
C GLN A 150 1.90 -19.11 5.88
N LYS A 151 1.32 -18.60 6.97
CA LYS A 151 -0.08 -18.16 7.01
C LYS A 151 -0.29 -16.72 6.56
N GLY A 152 0.78 -15.91 6.60
CA GLY A 152 0.74 -14.48 6.27
C GLY A 152 -0.22 -13.71 7.17
N VAL A 153 0.29 -12.96 8.16
CA VAL A 153 -0.56 -11.98 8.84
C VAL A 153 -0.73 -10.76 7.95
N PHE A 154 -1.77 -10.80 7.11
CA PHE A 154 -2.20 -9.69 6.28
C PHE A 154 -2.73 -8.57 7.18
N TRP A 155 -1.90 -7.54 7.42
CA TRP A 155 -2.39 -6.25 7.89
C TRP A 155 -2.92 -5.47 6.69
N GLY A 156 -4.11 -5.83 6.21
CA GLY A 156 -4.73 -5.14 5.07
C GLY A 156 -6.13 -5.65 4.70
N VAL A 157 -7.15 -4.92 5.16
CA VAL A 157 -8.54 -4.80 4.66
C VAL A 157 -9.47 -6.04 4.82
N ARG A 158 -10.35 -5.94 5.81
CA ARG A 158 -11.72 -6.48 5.75
C ARG A 158 -12.60 -5.45 5.04
#